data_AF-A0A382ET52-F1
#
_entry.id   AF-A0A382ET52-F1
#
_cell.length_a   1.000
_cell.length_b   1.000
_cell.length_c   1.000
_cell.angle_alpha   90.00
_cell.angle_beta   90.00
_cell.angle_gamma   90.00
#
_symmetry.space_group_name_H-M   'P 1'
#
loop_
_entity.id
_entity.type
_entity.pdbx_description
1 polymer ?
#
loop_
_entity_poly.entity_id
_entity_poly.type
_entity_poly.pdbx_seq_one_letter_code
_entity_poly.pdbx_strand_id
1 'polypeptide(L)' 'MANDYCVYKFLNEEIKFTDIPIIIESAMNNHQWTERPNLDDLRELDLWTKNFVDNFQ' A
#
# COMPACT_ATOMS: atom_id res chain seq x y z
N MET A 1 -3.11 -4.91 3.73
CA MET A 1 -3.36 -4.16 2.47
C MET A 1 -2.07 -3.86 1.73
N ALA A 2 -1.22 -2.90 2.15
CA ALA A 2 0.02 -2.58 1.43
C ALA A 2 0.92 -3.80 1.19
N ASN A 3 1.12 -4.62 2.21
CA ASN A 3 1.84 -5.90 2.11
C ASN A 3 1.23 -6.83 1.05
N ASP A 4 -0.10 -6.96 1.03
CA ASP A 4 -0.79 -7.90 0.13
C ASP A 4 -0.59 -7.47 -1.33
N TYR A 5 -0.75 -6.17 -1.62
CA TYR A 5 -0.48 -5.61 -2.95
C TYR A 5 0.99 -5.77 -3.36
N CYS A 6 1.94 -5.54 -2.45
CA CYS A 6 3.36 -5.74 -2.73
C CYS A 6 3.69 -7.22 -3.01
N VAL A 7 3.11 -8.15 -2.25
CA VAL A 7 3.27 -9.59 -2.46
C VAL A 7 2.69 -9.99 -3.83
N TYR A 8 1.53 -9.46 -4.22
CA TYR A 8 0.98 -9.70 -5.57
C TYR A 8 1.92 -9.20 -6.67
N LYS A 9 2.44 -7.97 -6.56
CA LYS A 9 3.41 -7.44 -7.54
C LYS A 9 4.70 -8.26 -7.59
N PHE A 10 5.18 -8.75 -6.44
CA PHE A 10 6.33 -9.63 -6.36
C PHE A 10 6.07 -10.97 -7.07
N LEU A 11 4.90 -11.58 -6.82
CA LEU A 11 4.50 -12.82 -7.50
C LEU A 11 4.32 -12.64 -9.02
N ASN A 12 3.98 -11.43 -9.46
CA ASN A 12 3.91 -11.05 -10.88
C ASN A 12 5.27 -10.63 -11.47
N GLU A 13 6.37 -10.72 -10.72
CA GLU A 13 7.71 -10.29 -11.14
C GLU A 13 7.84 -8.78 -11.45
N GLU A 14 6.90 -7.96 -10.98
CA GLU A 14 6.88 -6.50 -11.17
C GLU A 14 7.82 -5.76 -10.20
N ILE A 15 8.07 -6.34 -9.03
CA ILE A 15 8.98 -5.81 -8.00
C ILE A 15 9.86 -6.90 -7.41
N LYS A 16 10.96 -6.54 -6.77
CA LYS A 16 11.83 -7.48 -6.03
C LYS A 16 11.33 -7.68 -4.62
N PHE A 17 11.73 -8.79 -4.01
CA PHE A 17 11.44 -9.07 -2.60
C PHE A 17 11.92 -7.97 -1.65
N THR A 18 13.05 -7.32 -1.97
CA THR A 18 13.61 -6.20 -1.20
C THR A 18 12.78 -4.92 -1.29
N ASP A 19 11.95 -4.79 -2.32
CA ASP A 19 11.16 -3.58 -2.56
C ASP A 19 9.88 -3.60 -1.71
N ILE A 20 9.41 -4.79 -1.31
CA ILE A 20 8.24 -4.98 -0.43
C ILE A 20 8.36 -4.13 0.85
N PRO A 21 9.40 -4.28 1.70
CA PRO A 21 9.51 -3.47 2.91
C PRO A 21 9.67 -1.97 2.63
N ILE A 22 10.31 -1.58 1.51
CA ILE A 22 10.50 -0.18 1.13
C ILE A 22 9.16 0.49 0.80
N ILE A 23 8.34 -0.19 -0.01
CA ILE A 23 7.02 0.30 -0.40
C ILE A 23 6.11 0.39 0.83
N ILE A 24 6.13 -0.61 1.71
CA ILE A 24 5.33 -0.64 2.95
C ILE A 24 5.72 0.53 3.85
N GLU A 25 7.01 0.75 4.08
CA GLU A 25 7.50 1.86 4.91
C GLU A 25 7.09 3.22 4.32
N SER A 26 7.23 3.39 3.01
CA SER A 26 6.82 4.62 2.33
C SER A 26 5.30 4.84 2.40
N ALA A 27 4.50 3.77 2.26
CA ALA A 27 3.05 3.83 2.42
C ALA A 27 2.66 4.22 3.85
N MET A 28 3.33 3.69 4.87
CA MET A 28 3.09 4.08 6.26
C MET A 28 3.47 5.53 6.54
N ASN A 29 4.56 6.02 5.95
CA ASN A 29 5.00 7.41 6.12
C ASN A 29 4.07 8.42 5.43
N ASN A 30 3.43 8.04 4.33
CA ASN A 30 2.48 8.90 3.60
C ASN A 30 1.02 8.70 4.02
N HIS A 31 0.74 7.68 4.81
CA HIS A 31 -0.61 7.40 5.32
C HIS A 31 -1.08 8.55 6.21
N GLN A 32 -2.21 9.17 5.85
CA GLN A 32 -2.86 10.14 6.71
C GLN A 32 -3.59 9.42 7.84
N TRP A 33 -3.15 9.68 9.07
CA TRP A 33 -3.78 9.13 10.26
C TRP A 33 -5.16 9.79 10.49
N THR A 34 -6.18 8.95 10.62
CA THR A 34 -7.55 9.37 10.95
C THR A 34 -7.92 8.80 12.31
N GLU A 35 -8.27 9.65 13.27
CA GLU A 35 -8.54 9.25 14.65
C GLU A 35 -9.86 8.45 14.81
N ARG A 36 -10.84 8.69 13.94
CA ARG A 36 -12.15 8.00 13.93
C ARG A 36 -12.59 7.65 12.52
N PRO A 37 -11.95 6.64 11.89
CA PRO A 37 -12.33 6.22 10.55
C PRO A 37 -13.72 5.59 10.57
N ASN A 38 -14.51 5.88 9.54
CA ASN A 38 -15.75 5.20 9.22
C ASN A 38 -15.51 4.13 8.13
N LEU A 39 -16.57 3.41 7.71
CA LEU A 39 -16.45 2.36 6.69
C LEU A 39 -16.03 2.89 5.30
N ASP A 40 -16.44 4.10 4.95
CA ASP A 40 -16.05 4.74 3.70
C ASP A 40 -14.57 5.14 3.74
N ASP A 41 -14.09 5.67 4.87
CA ASP A 41 -12.66 5.98 5.07
C ASP A 41 -11.78 4.72 4.92
N LEU A 42 -12.26 3.55 5.38
CA LEU A 42 -11.56 2.27 5.18
C LEU A 42 -11.52 1.88 3.71
N ARG A 43 -12.59 2.09 2.95
CA ARG A 43 -12.63 1.85 1.49
C ARG A 43 -11.69 2.79 0.75
N GLU A 44 -11.69 4.07 1.11
CA GLU A 44 -10.81 5.07 0.52
C GLU A 44 -9.34 4.77 0.84
N LEU A 45 -9.04 4.36 2.07
CA LEU A 45 -7.70 3.95 2.47
C LEU A 45 -7.22 2.73 1.68
N ASP A 46 -8.07 1.74 1.44
CA ASP A 46 -7.71 0.58 0.60
C ASP A 46 -7.42 0.99 -0.84
N LEU A 47 -8.30 1.80 -1.45
CA LEU A 47 -8.10 2.32 -2.80
C LEU A 47 -6.82 3.16 -2.91
N TRP A 48 -6.55 4.01 -1.92
CA TRP A 48 -5.32 4.79 -1.84
C TRP A 48 -4.11 3.88 -1.74
N THR A 49 -4.14 2.88 -0.86
CA THR A 49 -3.04 1.93 -0.65
C THR A 49 -2.73 1.16 -1.92
N LYS A 50 -3.75 0.70 -2.65
CA LYS A 50 -3.60 0.04 -3.95
C LYS A 50 -2.92 0.96 -4.95
N ASN A 51 -3.44 2.17 -5.13
CA ASN A 51 -2.87 3.15 -6.07
C ASN A 51 -1.44 3.53 -5.69
N PHE A 52 -1.13 3.65 -4.41
CA PHE A 52 0.21 3.96 -3.92
C PHE A 52 1.21 2.87 -4.32
N VAL A 53 0.85 1.60 -4.12
CA VAL A 53 1.69 0.45 -4.49
C VAL A 53 1.80 0.28 -6.01
N ASP A 54 0.73 0.52 -6.75
CA ASP A 54 0.72 0.42 -8.22
C ASP A 54 1.60 1.51 -8.87
N ASN A 55 1.55 2.75 -8.36
CA ASN A 55 2.32 3.88 -8.88
C ASN A 55 3.72 4.04 -8.25
N PHE A 56 4.12 3.13 -7.36
CA PHE A 56 5.44 3.18 -6.75
C PHE A 56 6.52 2.84 -7.80
N GLN A 57 7.42 3.80 -8.08
CA GLN A 57 8.56 3.67 -8.98
C GLN A 57 9.89 3.64 -8.21
#